data_AF-A0A916LJ49-F1
#
_entry.id   AF-A0A916LJ49-F1
#
_cell.length_a   1.000
_cell.length_b   1.000
_cell.length_c   1.000
_cell.angle_alpha   90.00
_cell.angle_beta   90.00
_cell.angle_gamma   90.00
#
_symmetry.space_group_name_H-M   'P 1'
#
loop_
_entity.id
_entity.type
_entity.pdbx_description
1 polymer ?
#
loop_
_entity_poly.entity_id
_entity_poly.type
_entity_poly.pdbx_seq_one_letter_code
_entity_poly.pdbx_strand_id
1 'polypeptide(L)'
;MRFLYLTVSILILSCVNPFAPGLDKGSGESELLGDQRTIEGVFQNFRYAYIFKDTSVYNRLLDENFVFVYRDYDKGQDVSWGKVDEMRATYGLFRNTQNLDLIWNNIIIDSGDSVYRNVMKT
;
A
#
# COMPACT_ATOMS: atom_id res chain seq x y z
N MET A 1 39.97 -34.03 1.70
CA MET A 1 40.65 -32.71 1.63
C MET A 1 40.24 -31.91 0.40
N ARG A 2 40.46 -32.37 -0.84
CA ARG A 2 40.17 -31.58 -2.07
C ARG A 2 38.70 -31.20 -2.28
N PHE A 3 37.76 -32.08 -1.91
CA PHE A 3 36.32 -31.80 -1.93
C PHE A 3 35.86 -30.78 -0.88
N LEU A 4 36.55 -30.71 0.26
CA LEU A 4 36.24 -29.77 1.35
C LEU A 4 36.60 -28.32 0.96
N TYR A 5 37.69 -28.13 0.24
CA TYR A 5 38.07 -26.81 -0.30
C TYR A 5 37.07 -26.32 -1.36
N LEU A 6 36.49 -27.25 -2.13
CA LEU A 6 35.50 -26.89 -3.16
C LEU A 6 34.18 -26.45 -2.53
N THR A 7 33.69 -27.13 -1.49
CA THR A 7 32.47 -26.76 -0.77
C THR A 7 32.63 -25.46 0.02
N VAL A 8 33.78 -25.22 0.63
CA VAL A 8 34.07 -23.94 1.31
C VAL A 8 34.12 -22.76 0.33
N SER A 9 34.63 -22.97 -0.89
CA SER A 9 34.69 -21.93 -1.93
C SER A 9 33.32 -21.51 -2.47
N ILE A 10 32.35 -22.44 -2.52
CA ILE A 10 30.98 -22.15 -3.00
C ILE A 10 30.21 -21.31 -1.97
N LEU A 11 30.45 -21.51 -0.67
CA LEU A 11 29.75 -20.78 0.41
C LEU A 11 30.20 -19.32 0.56
N ILE A 12 31.43 -18.98 0.12
CA ILE A 12 31.93 -17.60 0.18
C ILE A 12 31.51 -16.74 -1.03
N LEU A 13 31.06 -17.36 -2.12
CA LEU A 13 30.54 -16.67 -3.31
C LEU A 13 29.03 -16.38 -3.26
N SER A 14 28.30 -16.96 -2.30
CA SER A 14 26.85 -16.79 -2.16
C SER A 14 26.41 -15.56 -1.37
N CYS A 15 27.33 -14.66 -0.98
CA CYS A 15 27.00 -13.45 -0.23
C CYS A 15 26.49 -12.28 -1.10
N VAL A 16 26.44 -12.43 -2.43
CA VAL A 16 25.90 -11.41 -3.33
C VAL A 16 24.45 -11.74 -3.62
N ASN A 17 23.52 -11.07 -2.94
CA ASN A 17 22.09 -11.12 -3.28
C ASN A 17 21.85 -10.29 -4.55
N PRO A 18 21.55 -10.90 -5.71
CA PRO A 18 21.34 -10.18 -6.97
C PRO A 18 20.05 -9.35 -6.98
N PHE A 19 19.20 -9.49 -5.96
CA PHE A 19 17.97 -8.73 -5.76
C PHE A 19 18.11 -7.67 -4.65
N ALA A 20 19.26 -7.56 -4.00
CA ALA A 20 19.47 -6.50 -3.01
C ALA A 20 19.67 -5.17 -3.73
N PRO A 21 18.80 -4.16 -3.49
CA PRO A 21 19.05 -2.82 -4.01
C PRO A 21 20.35 -2.27 -3.41
N GLY A 22 21.10 -1.53 -4.23
CA GLY A 22 22.30 -0.84 -3.77
C GLY A 22 21.97 0.24 -2.74
N LEU A 23 22.97 0.66 -1.95
CA LEU A 23 22.79 1.79 -1.03
C LEU A 23 22.49 3.05 -1.83
N ASP A 24 21.28 3.56 -1.66
CA ASP A 24 20.89 4.84 -2.23
C ASP A 24 21.60 5.99 -1.50
N LYS A 25 22.20 6.88 -2.27
CA LYS A 25 22.91 8.09 -1.80
C LYS A 25 22.23 9.37 -2.28
N GLY A 26 21.06 9.27 -2.91
CA GLY A 26 20.28 10.41 -3.38
C GLY A 26 19.71 11.22 -2.21
N SER A 27 19.86 12.54 -2.27
CA SER A 27 19.37 13.47 -1.23
C SER A 27 18.15 14.28 -1.68
N GLY A 28 17.22 13.73 -2.45
CA GLY A 28 16.11 14.56 -2.92
C GLY A 28 15.12 13.97 -3.93
N GLU A 29 14.82 12.68 -3.89
CA GLU A 29 13.56 12.24 -4.49
C GLU A 29 12.46 12.42 -3.44
N SER A 30 11.41 13.20 -3.77
CA SER A 30 10.16 13.15 -3.01
C SER A 30 9.73 11.69 -2.96
N GLU A 31 9.76 11.06 -1.78
CA GLU A 31 9.38 9.65 -1.65
C GLU A 31 8.01 9.47 -2.31
N LEU A 32 7.94 8.67 -3.39
CA LEU A 32 6.70 8.44 -4.12
C LEU A 32 5.64 7.81 -3.21
N LEU A 33 6.10 6.98 -2.29
CA LEU A 33 5.32 6.42 -1.19
C LEU A 33 5.56 7.26 0.07
N GLY A 34 4.50 7.54 0.83
CA GLY A 34 4.61 8.23 2.11
C GLY A 34 4.82 7.27 3.29
N ASP A 35 5.25 7.82 4.42
CA ASP A 35 5.40 7.08 5.68
C ASP A 35 4.03 6.61 6.21
N GLN A 36 3.78 5.29 6.17
CA GLN A 36 2.52 4.69 6.63
C GLN A 36 2.23 4.87 8.13
N ARG A 37 3.21 5.32 8.93
CA ARG A 37 3.00 5.66 10.35
C ARG A 37 2.32 7.02 10.51
N THR A 38 2.17 7.79 9.44
CA THR A 38 1.53 9.11 9.41
C THR A 38 0.22 9.05 8.63
N ILE A 39 -0.75 9.86 9.03
CA ILE A 39 -2.04 9.97 8.34
C ILE A 39 -1.82 10.40 6.89
N GLU A 40 -0.98 11.41 6.68
CA GLU A 40 -0.62 11.95 5.37
C GLU A 40 0.00 10.88 4.47
N GLY A 41 0.94 10.08 5.01
CA GLY A 41 1.59 9.03 4.24
C GLY A 41 0.64 7.89 3.86
N VAL A 42 -0.34 7.54 4.69
CA VAL A 42 -1.40 6.59 4.31
C VAL A 42 -2.22 7.12 3.13
N PHE A 43 -2.68 8.37 3.18
CA PHE A 43 -3.45 8.97 2.09
C PHE A 43 -2.63 9.15 0.81
N GLN A 44 -1.35 9.48 0.92
CA GLN A 44 -0.41 9.53 -0.19
C GLN A 44 -0.28 8.17 -0.86
N ASN A 45 -0.10 7.10 -0.08
CA ASN A 45 -0.01 5.74 -0.59
C ASN A 45 -1.32 5.26 -1.22
N PHE A 46 -2.47 5.67 -0.69
CA PHE A 46 -3.77 5.43 -1.29
C PHE A 46 -3.85 6.06 -2.69
N ARG A 47 -3.47 7.34 -2.80
CA ARG A 47 -3.44 8.05 -4.07
C ARG A 47 -2.48 7.39 -5.06
N TYR A 48 -1.29 7.03 -4.60
CA TYR A 48 -0.31 6.28 -5.38
C TYR A 48 -0.92 5.00 -5.95
N ALA A 49 -1.55 4.18 -5.10
CA ALA A 49 -2.14 2.91 -5.53
C ALA A 49 -3.19 3.08 -6.63
N TYR A 50 -4.02 4.13 -6.56
CA TYR A 50 -5.02 4.42 -7.59
C TYR A 50 -4.41 4.90 -8.90
N ILE A 51 -3.47 5.84 -8.85
CA ILE A 51 -2.84 6.41 -10.06
C ILE A 51 -2.03 5.35 -10.80
N PHE A 52 -1.23 4.59 -10.08
CA PHE A 52 -0.37 3.56 -10.65
C PHE A 52 -1.05 2.20 -10.78
N LYS A 53 -2.29 2.08 -10.30
CA LYS A 53 -3.07 0.83 -10.31
C LYS A 53 -2.35 -0.32 -9.61
N ASP A 54 -1.58 0.01 -8.56
CA ASP A 54 -0.77 -0.94 -7.81
C ASP A 54 -1.59 -1.59 -6.70
N THR A 55 -2.15 -2.76 -7.02
CA THR A 55 -2.90 -3.58 -6.05
C THR A 55 -2.04 -4.09 -4.89
N SER A 56 -0.73 -4.21 -5.05
CA SER A 56 0.16 -4.66 -3.96
C SER A 56 0.33 -3.56 -2.92
N VAL A 57 0.47 -2.31 -3.34
CA VAL A 57 0.46 -1.15 -2.42
C VAL A 57 -0.91 -1.02 -1.77
N TYR A 58 -2.00 -1.09 -2.54
CA TYR A 58 -3.36 -1.00 -2.00
C TYR A 58 -3.63 -2.05 -0.91
N ASN A 59 -3.29 -3.32 -1.17
CA ASN A 59 -3.51 -4.42 -0.22
C ASN A 59 -2.80 -4.23 1.13
N ARG A 60 -1.63 -3.56 1.13
CA ARG A 60 -0.86 -3.28 2.35
C ARG A 60 -1.45 -2.15 3.20
N LEU A 61 -2.31 -1.30 2.62
CA LEU A 61 -2.98 -0.23 3.35
C LEU A 61 -4.21 -0.72 4.12
N LEU A 62 -4.72 -1.90 3.79
CA LEU A 62 -5.92 -2.47 4.39
C LEU A 62 -5.56 -3.53 5.44
N ASP A 63 -6.05 -3.37 6.66
CA ASP A 63 -5.98 -4.39 7.71
C ASP A 63 -6.76 -5.66 7.29
N GLU A 64 -6.38 -6.83 7.80
CA GLU A 64 -7.09 -8.09 7.51
C GLU A 64 -8.58 -8.05 7.90
N ASN A 65 -8.93 -7.28 8.93
CA ASN A 65 -10.32 -7.07 9.37
C ASN A 65 -10.96 -5.82 8.74
N PHE A 66 -10.38 -5.27 7.68
CA PHE A 66 -10.93 -4.10 7.00
C PHE A 66 -12.33 -4.37 6.45
N VAL A 67 -13.23 -3.41 6.66
CA VAL A 67 -14.60 -3.41 6.16
C VAL A 67 -14.82 -2.13 5.37
N PHE A 68 -15.10 -2.28 4.07
CA PHE A 68 -15.58 -1.19 3.25
C PHE A 68 -17.07 -0.98 3.51
N VAL A 69 -17.52 0.28 3.59
CA VAL A 69 -18.92 0.64 3.79
C VAL A 69 -19.28 1.81 2.88
N TYR A 70 -20.42 1.73 2.20
CA TYR A 70 -21.00 2.84 1.46
C TYR A 70 -22.53 2.85 1.59
N ARG A 71 -23.15 4.02 1.43
CA ARG A 71 -24.61 4.16 1.40
C ARG A 71 -25.12 3.92 -0.02
N ASP A 72 -25.96 2.91 -0.20
CA ASP A 72 -26.77 2.73 -1.41
C ASP A 72 -28.02 3.62 -1.28
N TYR A 73 -28.03 4.75 -1.98
CA TYR A 73 -29.11 5.72 -1.91
C TYR A 73 -30.41 5.23 -2.57
N ASP A 74 -30.32 4.35 -3.58
CA ASP A 74 -31.50 3.80 -4.26
C ASP A 74 -32.27 2.85 -3.34
N LYS A 75 -31.54 2.10 -2.50
CA LYS A 75 -32.11 1.17 -1.52
C LYS A 75 -32.24 1.75 -0.11
N GLY A 76 -31.68 2.94 0.13
CA GLY A 76 -31.69 3.60 1.43
C GLY A 76 -30.91 2.87 2.53
N GLN A 77 -30.01 1.95 2.20
CA GLN A 77 -29.29 1.11 3.16
C GLN A 77 -27.77 1.23 3.03
N ASP A 78 -27.05 0.97 4.11
CA ASP A 78 -25.60 0.82 4.07
C ASP A 78 -25.25 -0.59 3.58
N VAL A 79 -24.32 -0.67 2.64
CA VAL A 79 -23.77 -1.90 2.09
C VAL A 79 -22.32 -1.98 2.52
N SER A 80 -21.88 -3.18 2.91
CA SER A 80 -20.51 -3.40 3.36
C SER A 80 -19.96 -4.73 2.88
N TRP A 81 -18.63 -4.79 2.72
CA TRP A 81 -17.91 -6.01 2.40
C TRP A 81 -16.49 -5.99 2.97
N GLY A 82 -15.89 -7.17 3.12
CA GLY A 82 -14.55 -7.32 3.69
C GLY A 82 -13.42 -7.08 2.70
N LYS A 83 -12.19 -7.04 3.20
CA LYS A 83 -10.94 -6.85 2.43
C LYS A 83 -10.86 -7.71 1.16
N VAL A 84 -11.24 -8.98 1.22
CA VAL A 84 -11.11 -9.89 0.05
C VAL A 84 -11.99 -9.43 -1.12
N ASP A 85 -13.23 -9.04 -0.85
CA ASP A 85 -14.15 -8.54 -1.87
C ASP A 85 -13.77 -7.15 -2.33
N GLU A 86 -13.29 -6.31 -1.41
CA GLU A 86 -12.71 -5.02 -1.74
C GLU A 86 -11.56 -5.17 -2.74
N MET A 87 -10.57 -6.02 -2.44
CA MET A 87 -9.42 -6.25 -3.32
C MET A 87 -9.84 -6.74 -4.72
N ARG A 88 -10.88 -7.58 -4.82
CA ARG A 88 -11.43 -8.01 -6.12
C ARG A 88 -12.09 -6.86 -6.87
N ALA A 89 -12.89 -6.05 -6.17
CA ALA A 89 -13.55 -4.88 -6.74
C ALA A 89 -12.53 -3.85 -7.24
N THR A 90 -11.54 -3.49 -6.42
CA THR A 90 -10.47 -2.55 -6.78
C THR A 90 -9.61 -3.08 -7.93
N TYR A 91 -9.27 -4.38 -7.93
CA TYR A 91 -8.56 -4.98 -9.06
C TYR A 91 -9.36 -4.86 -10.38
N GLY A 92 -10.67 -5.11 -10.32
CA GLY A 92 -11.58 -4.90 -11.44
C GLY A 92 -11.57 -3.45 -11.93
N LEU A 93 -11.68 -2.48 -11.01
CA LEU A 93 -11.59 -1.05 -11.32
C LEU A 93 -10.26 -0.72 -12.02
N PHE A 94 -9.14 -1.10 -11.42
CA PHE A 94 -7.80 -0.82 -11.93
C PHE A 94 -7.58 -1.38 -13.34
N ARG A 95 -8.11 -2.57 -13.63
CA ARG A 95 -7.98 -3.21 -14.95
C ARG A 95 -8.83 -2.56 -16.03
N ASN A 96 -10.00 -2.05 -15.68
CA ASN A 96 -11.01 -1.58 -16.64
C ASN A 96 -11.02 -0.06 -16.83
N THR A 97 -10.27 0.70 -16.04
CA THR A 97 -10.16 2.15 -16.20
C THR A 97 -8.87 2.54 -16.90
N GLN A 98 -8.94 3.47 -17.86
CA GLN A 98 -7.75 3.97 -18.56
C GLN A 98 -6.87 4.86 -17.68
N ASN A 99 -7.46 5.84 -17.00
CA ASN A 99 -6.77 6.76 -16.09
C ASN A 99 -7.57 6.91 -14.79
N LEU A 100 -6.87 6.88 -13.67
CA LEU A 100 -7.43 7.12 -12.34
C LEU A 100 -6.61 8.21 -11.68
N ASP A 101 -7.28 9.23 -11.15
CA ASP A 101 -6.67 10.20 -10.24
C ASP A 101 -7.55 10.28 -9.00
N LEU A 102 -6.89 10.35 -7.84
CA LEU A 102 -7.53 10.40 -6.55
C LEU A 102 -7.09 11.69 -5.88
N ILE A 103 -8.08 12.53 -5.57
CA ILE A 103 -7.87 13.83 -4.94
C ILE A 103 -8.52 13.76 -3.57
N TRP A 104 -7.70 13.93 -2.54
CA TRP A 104 -8.14 14.08 -1.18
C TRP A 104 -8.22 15.57 -0.87
N ASN A 105 -9.38 16.07 -0.41
CA ASN A 105 -9.45 17.44 0.07
C ASN A 105 -8.98 17.50 1.54
N ASN A 106 -9.56 18.44 2.28
CA ASN A 106 -9.18 18.73 3.65
C ASN A 106 -9.71 17.65 4.61
N ILE A 107 -8.96 17.44 5.70
CA ILE A 107 -9.45 16.67 6.84
C ILE A 107 -10.54 17.51 7.52
N ILE A 108 -11.73 16.95 7.64
CA ILE A 108 -12.87 17.56 8.32
C ILE A 108 -13.07 17.01 9.73
N ILE A 109 -12.57 15.79 10.00
CA ILE A 109 -12.55 15.17 11.31
C ILE A 109 -11.20 14.49 11.51
N ASP A 110 -10.51 14.82 12.60
CA ASP A 110 -9.40 14.05 13.16
C ASP A 110 -9.65 13.93 14.67
N SER A 111 -9.90 12.72 15.13
CA SER A 111 -10.22 12.45 16.54
C SER A 111 -9.62 11.11 16.97
N GLY A 112 -9.23 11.02 18.24
CA GLY A 112 -8.66 9.81 18.82
C GLY A 112 -7.39 10.08 19.62
N ASP A 113 -6.61 9.04 19.85
CA ASP A 113 -5.35 9.07 20.61
C ASP A 113 -4.14 8.75 19.71
N SER A 114 -3.00 8.38 20.28
CA SER A 114 -1.80 8.04 19.50
C SER A 114 -1.85 6.66 18.85
N VAL A 115 -2.77 5.80 19.27
CA VAL A 115 -2.92 4.40 18.83
C VAL A 115 -4.09 4.25 17.88
N TYR A 116 -5.22 4.88 18.20
CA TYR A 116 -6.46 4.84 17.43
C TYR A 116 -6.84 6.24 16.99
N ARG A 117 -6.88 6.43 15.67
CA ARG A 117 -7.30 7.69 15.04
C ARG A 117 -8.41 7.45 14.05
N ASN A 118 -9.47 8.25 14.17
CA ASN A 118 -10.54 8.33 13.21
C ASN A 118 -10.38 9.63 12.40
N VAL A 119 -10.21 9.47 11.09
CA VAL A 119 -9.96 10.57 10.17
C VAL A 119 -10.99 10.55 9.05
N MET A 120 -11.60 11.70 8.78
CA MET A 120 -12.53 11.89 7.69
C MET A 120 -12.05 13.02 6.78
N LYS A 121 -12.02 12.75 5.47
CA LYS A 121 -11.75 13.73 4.41
C LYS A 121 -12.96 13.88 3.51
N THR A 122 -13.12 15.06 2.93
CA THR A 122 -14.06 15.34 1.84
C THR A 122 -13.39 15.26 0.48
#